data_AF-A0A7W0VL07-F1
#
_entry.id   AF-A0A7W0VL07-F1
#
_cell.length_a   1.000
_cell.length_b   1.000
_cell.length_c   1.000
_cell.angle_alpha   90.00
_cell.angle_beta   90.00
_cell.angle_gamma   90.00
#
_symmetry.space_group_name_H-M   'P 1'
#
loop_
_entity.id
_entity.type
_entity.pdbx_description
1 polymer ?
#
loop_
_entity_poly.entity_id
_entity_poly.type
_entity_poly.pdbx_seq_one_letter_code
_entity_poly.pdbx_strand_id
1 'polypeptide(L)' 'IVYWQPATLALLAEVRALRDRGRAAWATMDAGPHVKVLTSIDDADAVATALRTVPGASDVTISGPGGPATVTT' A
#
# COMPACT_ATOMS: atom_id res chain seq x y z
N ILE A 1 12.63 19.19 3.26
CA ILE A 1 11.77 18.70 2.15
C ILE A 1 10.63 17.90 2.78
N VAL A 2 9.41 18.00 2.27
CA VAL A 2 8.24 17.23 2.75
C VAL A 2 7.68 16.43 1.58
N TYR A 3 7.65 15.10 1.71
CA TYR A 3 7.16 14.19 0.66
C TYR A 3 5.70 13.75 0.87
N TRP A 4 5.11 14.08 2.01
CA TRP A 4 3.78 13.63 2.38
C TRP A 4 2.69 14.56 1.86
N GLN A 5 1.56 13.98 1.50
CA GLN A 5 0.30 14.68 1.25
C GLN A 5 -0.74 14.26 2.30
N PRO A 6 -1.86 14.98 2.45
CA PRO A 6 -2.93 14.57 3.38
C PRO A 6 -3.41 13.13 3.14
N ALA A 7 -3.52 12.71 1.87
CA ALA A 7 -3.86 11.34 1.50
C ALA A 7 -2.82 10.31 1.97
N THR A 8 -1.52 10.67 1.96
CA THR A 8 -0.46 9.82 2.51
C THR A 8 -0.73 9.52 3.99
N LEU A 9 -1.03 10.56 4.78
CA LEU A 9 -1.28 10.40 6.21
C LEU A 9 -2.55 9.56 6.48
N ALA A 10 -3.60 9.78 5.69
CA ALA A 10 -4.83 9.00 5.77
C ALA A 10 -4.61 7.51 5.43
N LEU A 11 -3.84 7.22 4.38
CA LEU A 11 -3.47 5.85 4.01
C LEU A 11 -2.63 5.18 5.10
N LEU A 12 -1.64 5.87 5.66
CA LEU A 12 -0.84 5.35 6.77
C LEU A 12 -1.69 5.03 8.01
N ALA A 13 -2.71 5.85 8.28
CA ALA A 13 -3.66 5.59 9.37
C ALA A 13 -4.54 4.38 9.08
N GLU A 14 -5.09 4.24 7.87
CA GLU A 14 -5.92 3.08 7.52
C GLU A 14 -5.12 1.78 7.52
N VAL A 15 -3.86 1.77 7.06
CA VAL A 15 -2.99 0.59 7.15
C VAL A 15 -2.80 0.15 8.61
N ARG A 16 -2.61 1.10 9.53
CA ARG A 16 -2.53 0.79 10.97
C ARG A 16 -3.85 0.23 11.50
N ALA A 17 -4.98 0.84 11.12
CA ALA A 17 -6.29 0.39 11.55
C ALA A 17 -6.62 -1.02 11.03
N LEU A 18 -6.25 -1.35 9.79
CA LEU A 18 -6.40 -2.71 9.24
C LEU A 18 -5.62 -3.72 10.07
N ARG A 19 -4.39 -3.39 10.44
CA ARG A 19 -3.57 -4.23 11.32
C ARG A 19 -4.18 -4.42 12.69
N ASP A 20 -4.71 -3.36 13.28
CA ASP A 20 -5.38 -3.42 14.59
C ASP A 20 -6.68 -4.26 14.52
N ARG A 21 -7.33 -4.32 13.35
CA ARG A 21 -8.48 -5.21 13.04
C ARG A 21 -8.06 -6.64 12.63
N GLY A 22 -6.78 -7.00 12.80
CA GLY A 22 -6.26 -8.34 12.57
C GLY A 22 -5.89 -8.70 11.13
N ARG A 23 -5.86 -7.74 10.19
CA ARG A 23 -5.34 -7.97 8.83
C ARG A 23 -3.81 -7.81 8.80
N ALA A 24 -3.13 -8.64 8.03
CA ALA A 24 -1.70 -8.49 7.78
C ALA A 24 -1.45 -7.27 6.90
N ALA A 25 -1.08 -6.11 7.46
CA ALA A 25 -0.81 -4.90 6.70
C ALA A 25 0.29 -4.04 7.34
N TRP A 26 1.32 -3.69 6.56
CA TRP A 26 2.43 -2.83 7.00
C TRP A 26 2.81 -1.84 5.91
N ALA A 27 2.95 -0.57 6.25
CA ALA A 27 3.26 0.48 5.29
C ALA A 27 4.75 0.83 5.26
N THR A 28 5.23 1.20 4.07
CA THR A 28 6.50 1.90 3.84
C THR A 28 6.35 2.95 2.74
N MET A 29 7.34 3.82 2.60
CA MET A 29 7.38 4.91 1.62
C MET A 29 8.82 5.16 1.16
N ASP A 30 8.95 5.71 -0.05
CA ASP A 30 10.24 6.25 -0.54
C ASP A 30 10.17 7.79 -0.48
N ALA A 31 10.99 8.49 -1.26
CA ALA A 31 11.01 9.94 -1.41
C ALA A 31 9.83 10.48 -2.26
N GLY A 32 8.59 10.15 -1.89
CA GLY A 32 7.37 10.59 -2.56
C GLY A 32 6.11 10.21 -1.78
N PRO A 33 4.92 10.70 -2.18
CA PRO A 33 3.69 10.55 -1.39
C PRO A 33 3.06 9.15 -1.45
N HIS A 34 3.56 8.27 -2.33
CA HIS A 34 3.04 6.92 -2.51
C HIS A 34 3.33 6.02 -1.30
N VAL A 35 2.28 5.40 -0.78
CA VAL A 35 2.34 4.40 0.27
C VAL A 35 2.41 3.01 -0.36
N LYS A 36 3.40 2.22 0.03
CA LYS A 36 3.48 0.79 -0.31
C LYS A 36 3.05 -0.01 0.89
N VAL A 37 2.22 -1.03 0.68
CA VAL A 37 1.69 -1.86 1.75
C VAL A 37 2.12 -3.30 1.52
N LEU A 38 2.87 -3.84 2.46
CA LEU A 38 3.18 -5.26 2.55
C LEU A 38 2.02 -5.95 3.26
N THR A 39 1.57 -7.07 2.70
CA THR A 39 0.43 -7.85 3.19
C THR A 39 0.60 -9.31 2.77
N SER A 40 -0.23 -10.21 3.32
CA SER A 40 -0.29 -11.61 2.87
C SER A 40 -1.07 -11.70 1.56
N ILE A 41 -0.94 -12.82 0.84
CA ILE A 41 -1.76 -13.07 -0.35
C ILE A 41 -3.25 -13.15 0.01
N ASP A 42 -3.58 -13.70 1.19
CA ASP A 42 -4.95 -13.86 1.67
C ASP A 42 -5.62 -12.52 2.00
N ASP A 43 -4.85 -11.51 2.42
CA ASP A 43 -5.37 -10.19 2.78
C ASP A 43 -5.26 -9.16 1.64
N ALA A 44 -4.56 -9.47 0.54
CA ALA A 44 -4.22 -8.50 -0.51
C ALA A 44 -5.43 -7.76 -1.09
N ASP A 45 -6.49 -8.49 -1.45
CA ASP A 45 -7.70 -7.88 -2.03
C ASP A 45 -8.48 -7.06 -1.01
N ALA A 46 -8.55 -7.53 0.24
CA ALA A 46 -9.25 -6.83 1.33
C ALA A 46 -8.53 -5.53 1.70
N VAL A 47 -7.20 -5.57 1.79
CA VAL A 47 -6.36 -4.39 2.03
C VAL A 47 -6.50 -3.41 0.86
N ALA A 48 -6.37 -3.87 -0.38
CA ALA A 48 -6.49 -2.99 -1.54
C ALA A 48 -7.88 -2.33 -1.63
N THR A 49 -8.94 -3.09 -1.33
CA THR A 49 -10.32 -2.57 -1.29
C THR A 49 -10.46 -1.48 -0.24
N ALA A 50 -9.98 -1.69 0.99
CA ALA A 50 -10.02 -0.69 2.04
C ALA A 50 -9.25 0.59 1.65
N LEU A 51 -8.05 0.45 1.08
CA LEU A 51 -7.23 1.60 0.70
C LEU A 51 -7.83 2.43 -0.45
N ARG A 52 -8.55 1.79 -1.40
CA ARG A 52 -9.28 2.50 -2.47
C ARG A 52 -10.40 3.40 -1.93
N THR A 53 -10.92 3.11 -0.73
CA THR A 53 -11.96 3.95 -0.10
C THR A 53 -11.40 5.19 0.61
N VAL A 54 -10.08 5.28 0.78
CA VAL A 54 -9.45 6.41 1.46
C VAL A 54 -9.51 7.65 0.56
N PRO A 55 -10.10 8.78 1.00
CA PRO A 55 -10.17 9.99 0.20
C PRO A 55 -8.78 10.48 -0.25
N GLY A 56 -8.65 10.73 -1.55
CA GLY A 56 -7.39 11.17 -2.16
C GLY A 56 -6.45 10.04 -2.58
N ALA A 57 -6.81 8.77 -2.36
CA ALA A 57 -6.17 7.65 -3.05
C ALA A 57 -6.54 7.69 -4.54
N SER A 58 -5.54 7.77 -5.43
CA SER A 58 -5.77 7.82 -6.87
C SER A 58 -5.99 6.45 -7.50
N ASP A 59 -5.13 5.49 -7.16
CA ASP A 59 -5.20 4.10 -7.62
C ASP A 59 -4.48 3.18 -6.63
N VAL A 60 -4.81 1.89 -6.65
CA VAL A 60 -4.16 0.84 -5.85
C VAL A 60 -3.84 -0.36 -6.74
N THR A 61 -2.54 -0.62 -6.92
CA THR A 61 -2.01 -1.78 -7.65
C THR A 61 -1.60 -2.88 -6.66
N ILE A 62 -2.05 -4.10 -6.90
CA ILE A 62 -1.57 -5.29 -6.18
C ILE A 62 -0.43 -5.90 -6.98
N SER A 63 0.68 -6.18 -6.31
CA SER A 63 1.83 -6.87 -6.90
C SER A 63 2.41 -7.85 -5.89
N GLY A 64 2.91 -8.98 -6.39
CA GLY A 64 3.65 -9.95 -5.61
C GLY A 64 5.16 -9.79 -5.77
N PRO A 65 5.96 -10.57 -5.03
CA PRO A 65 7.39 -10.66 -5.26
C PRO A 65 7.68 -11.07 -6.72
N GLY A 66 8.46 -10.24 -7.42
CA GLY A 66 8.91 -10.51 -8.78
C GLY A 66 10.18 -11.37 -8.83
N GLY A 67 10.44 -11.97 -9.99
CA GLY A 67 11.72 -12.62 -10.29
C GLY A 67 12.83 -11.62 -10.64
N PRO A 68 14.07 -12.10 -10.85
CA PRO A 68 15.16 -11.27 -11.36
C PRO A 68 14.87 -10.81 -12.81
N ALA A 69 15.60 -9.80 -13.27
CA ALA A 69 15.53 -9.33 -14.65
C ALA A 69 15.91 -10.42 -15.66
N THR A 70 15.29 -10.40 -16.84
CA THR A 70 15.54 -11.33 -17.95
C THR A 70 15.86 -10.57 -19.24
N VAL A 71 16.72 -11.14 -20.09
CA VAL A 71 17.00 -10.59 -21.43
C VAL A 71 15.98 -11.16 -22.42
N THR A 72 15.25 -10.28 -23.09
CA THR A 72 14.37 -10.64 -24.22
C THR A 72 15.11 -10.41 -25.53
N THR A 73 15.15 -11.45 -26.38
CA THR A 73 15.70 -11.42 -27.75
C THR A 73 14.61 -11.09 -28.76
#